data_AF-A0A969HA28-F1
#
_entry.id   AF-A0A969HA28-F1
#
_cell.length_a   1.000
_cell.length_b   1.000
_cell.length_c   1.000
_cell.angle_alpha   90.00
_cell.angle_beta   90.00
_cell.angle_gamma   90.00
#
_symmetry.space_group_name_H-M   'P 1'
#
loop_
_entity.id
_entity.type
_entity.pdbx_description
1 polymer ?
#
loop_
_entity_poly.entity_id
_entity_poly.type
_entity_poly.pdbx_seq_one_letter_code
_entity_poly.pdbx_strand_id
1 'polypeptide(L)' 'MSVELRSGESQDSLLKRFRKEIVKARVLSTYRKKRWFVSKSEQRRLAKQRAIRKARRKMMRRQPVI' A
#
# COMPACT_ATOMS: atom_id res chain seq x y z
N MET A 1 -15.58 -7.34 6.98
CA MET A 1 -15.51 -5.88 6.74
C MET A 1 -16.43 -5.58 5.56
N SER A 2 -17.63 -5.11 5.83
CA SER A 2 -18.63 -4.75 4.82
C SER A 2 -18.81 -3.22 4.80
N VAL A 3 -19.22 -2.70 3.65
CA VAL A 3 -19.56 -1.28 3.48
C VAL A 3 -21.02 -1.21 3.05
N GLU A 4 -21.86 -0.65 3.91
CA GLU A 4 -23.31 -0.57 3.69
C GLU A 4 -23.71 0.85 3.24
N LEU A 5 -24.78 0.91 2.44
CA LEU A 5 -25.35 2.16 1.94
C LEU A 5 -25.96 2.93 3.12
N ARG A 6 -25.60 4.21 3.25
CA ARG A 6 -26.21 5.10 4.25
C ARG A 6 -27.45 5.78 3.70
N SER A 7 -28.37 6.16 4.58
CA SER A 7 -29.53 6.98 4.19
C SER A 7 -29.08 8.30 3.56
N GLY A 8 -29.64 8.63 2.40
CA GLY A 8 -29.32 9.85 1.65
C GLY A 8 -27.95 9.85 0.96
N GLU A 9 -27.21 8.73 0.96
CA GLU A 9 -25.91 8.63 0.30
C GLU A 9 -26.06 8.34 -1.20
N SER A 10 -25.25 9.01 -2.03
CA SER A 10 -25.14 8.69 -3.46
C SER A 10 -24.29 7.44 -3.71
N GLN A 11 -24.56 6.73 -4.80
CA GLN A 11 -23.82 5.51 -5.14
C GLN A 11 -22.32 5.74 -5.36
N ASP A 12 -21.92 6.91 -5.89
CA ASP A 12 -20.51 7.27 -6.04
C ASP A 12 -19.79 7.42 -4.69
N SER A 13 -20.45 8.03 -3.68
CA SER A 13 -19.92 8.14 -2.32
C SER A 13 -19.72 6.76 -1.69
N LEU A 14 -20.69 5.86 -1.88
CA LEU A 14 -20.58 4.48 -1.41
C LEU A 14 -19.37 3.77 -2.02
N LEU A 15 -19.18 3.86 -3.34
CA LEU A 15 -18.04 3.26 -4.04
C LEU A 15 -16.69 3.83 -3.59
N LYS A 16 -16.61 5.14 -3.34
CA LYS A 16 -15.39 5.78 -2.81
C LYS A 16 -15.02 5.21 -1.44
N ARG A 17 -15.99 5.06 -0.54
CA ARG A 17 -15.77 4.44 0.77
C ARG A 17 -15.35 2.99 0.66
N PHE A 18 -16.02 2.21 -0.18
CA PHE A 18 -15.66 0.82 -0.42
C PHE A 18 -14.21 0.67 -0.89
N ARG A 19 -13.79 1.47 -1.88
CA ARG A 19 -12.40 1.49 -2.35
C ARG A 19 -11.43 1.86 -1.22
N LYS A 20 -11.78 2.86 -0.41
CA LYS A 20 -10.96 3.28 0.74
C LYS A 20 -10.78 2.15 1.75
N GLU A 21 -11.85 1.44 2.11
CA GLU A 21 -11.77 0.31 3.05
C GLU A 21 -10.96 -0.87 2.48
N ILE A 22 -11.11 -1.21 1.19
CA ILE A 22 -10.27 -2.23 0.54
C ILE A 22 -8.79 -1.86 0.58
N VAL A 23 -8.46 -0.60 0.25
CA VAL A 23 -7.08 -0.10 0.24
C VAL A 23 -6.51 -0.12 1.66
N LYS A 24 -7.29 0.29 2.66
CA LYS A 24 -6.93 0.25 4.08
C LYS A 24 -6.66 -1.16 4.57
N ALA A 25 -7.51 -2.12 4.21
CA ALA A 25 -7.34 -3.54 4.52
C ALA A 25 -6.19 -4.20 3.74
N ARG A 26 -5.63 -3.53 2.73
CA ARG A 26 -4.52 -3.99 1.88
C ARG A 26 -4.77 -5.34 1.20
N VAL A 27 -6.03 -5.73 1.00
CA VAL A 27 -6.41 -7.07 0.46
C VAL A 27 -5.64 -7.40 -0.81
N LEU A 28 -5.73 -6.52 -1.82
CA LEU A 28 -5.05 -6.73 -3.11
C LEU A 28 -3.52 -6.76 -3.00
N SER A 29 -2.93 -5.93 -2.12
CA SER A 29 -1.48 -5.89 -1.93
C SER A 29 -0.98 -7.19 -1.29
N THR A 30 -1.70 -7.70 -0.31
CA THR A 30 -1.40 -8.98 0.36
C THR A 30 -1.48 -10.14 -0.62
N TYR A 31 -2.55 -10.22 -1.42
CA TYR A 31 -2.68 -11.27 -2.45
C TYR A 31 -1.55 -11.21 -3.46
N ARG A 32 -1.20 -10.02 -3.99
CA ARG A 32 -0.06 -9.87 -4.90
C ARG A 32 1.27 -10.31 -4.27
N LYS A 33 1.49 -9.98 -3.00
CA LYS A 33 2.70 -10.38 -2.27
C LYS A 33 2.79 -11.90 -2.05
N LYS A 34 1.65 -12.55 -1.85
CA LYS A 34 1.54 -14.00 -1.59
C LYS A 34 1.36 -14.83 -2.87
N ARG A 35 1.23 -14.21 -4.04
CA ARG A 35 0.91 -14.88 -5.31
C ARG A 35 1.93 -15.95 -5.70
N TRP A 36 3.20 -15.70 -5.41
CA TRP A 36 4.30 -16.59 -5.75
C TRP A 36 5.11 -16.90 -4.51
N PHE A 37 5.69 -18.09 -4.46
CA PHE A 37 6.67 -18.43 -3.44
C PHE A 37 7.91 -17.56 -3.60
N VAL A 38 8.38 -17.01 -2.48
CA VAL A 38 9.63 -16.24 -2.41
C VAL A 38 10.40 -16.74 -1.21
N SER A 39 11.64 -17.19 -1.42
CA SER A 39 12.49 -17.72 -0.35
C SER A 39 12.77 -16.67 0.74
N LYS A 40 13.11 -17.13 1.95
CA LYS A 40 13.40 -16.24 3.08
C LYS A 40 14.59 -15.30 2.78
N SER A 41 15.61 -15.77 2.07
CA SER A 41 16.77 -14.96 1.65
C SER A 41 16.35 -13.85 0.69
N GLU A 42 15.51 -14.18 -0.29
CA GLU A 42 15.04 -13.23 -1.28
C GLU A 42 14.13 -12.15 -0.65
N GLN A 43 13.26 -12.54 0.28
CA GLN A 43 12.46 -11.58 1.06
C GLN A 43 13.35 -10.60 1.84
N ARG A 44 14.42 -11.09 2.49
CA ARG A 44 15.40 -10.24 3.21
C ARG A 44 16.14 -9.30 2.26
N ARG A 45 16.57 -9.81 1.10
CA ARG A 45 17.25 -9.01 0.06
C ARG A 45 16.36 -7.85 -0.42
N LEU A 46 15.10 -8.13 -0.74
CA LEU A 46 14.13 -7.11 -1.17
C LEU A 46 13.84 -6.08 -0.07
N ALA A 47 13.73 -6.51 1.19
CA ALA A 47 13.54 -5.61 2.33
C ALA A 47 14.73 -4.66 2.52
N LYS A 48 15.97 -5.20 2.48
CA LYS A 48 17.21 -4.39 2.58
C LYS A 48 17.29 -3.35 1.46
N GLN A 49 17.04 -3.76 0.21
CA GLN A 49 17.02 -2.82 -0.92
C GLN A 49 15.96 -1.73 -0.76
N ARG A 50 14.75 -2.08 -0.31
CA ARG A 50 13.68 -1.09 -0.04
C ARG A 50 14.09 -0.09 1.04
N ALA A 51 14.74 -0.56 2.12
CA ALA A 51 15.23 0.31 3.18
C ALA A 51 16.29 1.30 2.68
N ILE A 52 17.28 0.83 1.92
CA ILE A 52 18.32 1.68 1.31
C ILE A 52 17.69 2.71 0.38
N ARG A 53 16.76 2.31 -0.50
CA ARG A 53 16.04 3.24 -1.38
C ARG A 53 15.27 4.31 -0.59
N LYS A 54 14.61 3.92 0.51
CA LYS A 54 13.88 4.86 1.38
C LYS A 54 14.84 5.86 2.04
N ALA A 55 15.99 5.40 2.54
CA ALA A 55 17.00 6.27 3.13
C ALA A 55 17.56 7.27 2.10
N ARG A 56 17.93 6.80 0.90
CA ARG A 56 18.38 7.67 -0.21
C ARG A 56 17.36 8.75 -0.57
N ARG A 57 16.08 8.38 -0.72
CA ARG A 57 15.00 9.36 -0.96
C ARG A 57 14.85 10.37 0.17
N LYS A 58 15.01 9.95 1.43
CA LYS A 58 14.95 10.86 2.58
C LYS A 58 16.11 11.86 2.56
N MET A 59 17.33 11.43 2.18
CA MET A 59 18.48 12.33 2.05
C MET A 59 18.25 13.37 0.94
N MET A 60 17.84 12.93 -0.26
CA MET A 60 17.56 13.83 -1.38
C MET A 60 16.49 14.88 -1.05
N ARG A 61 15.43 14.50 -0.30
CA ARG A 61 14.38 15.45 0.12
C ARG A 61 14.84 16.49 1.16
N ARG A 62 15.92 16.22 1.88
CA ARG A 62 16.46 17.12 2.92
C ARG A 62 17.57 18.03 2.38
N GLN A 63 18.13 17.69 1.22
CA GLN A 63 19.16 18.49 0.57
C GLN A 63 18.44 19.65 -0.15
N PRO A 64 18.74 20.91 0.18
CA PRO A 64 18.22 22.03 -0.61
C PRO A 64 18.78 21.86 -2.02
N VAL A 65 17.90 21.91 -3.02
CA VAL A 65 18.32 22.02 -4.41
C VAL A 65 18.95 23.40 -4.52
N ILE A 66 20.26 23.45 -4.75
CA ILE A 66 21.00 24.68 -5.06
C ILE A 66 20.63 25.10 -6.49
#